data_AF-A0A346SJG8-F1
#
_entry.id   AF-A0A346SJG8-F1
#
_cell.length_a   1.000
_cell.length_b   1.000
_cell.length_c   1.000
_cell.angle_alpha   90.00
_cell.angle_beta   90.00
_cell.angle_gamma   90.00
#
_symmetry.space_group_name_H-M   'P 1'
#
loop_
_entity.id
_entity.type
_entity.pdbx_description
1 polymer ?
#
loop_
_entity_poly.entity_id
_entity_poly.type
_entity_poly.pdbx_seq_one_letter_code
_entity_poly.pdbx_strand_id
1 'polypeptide(L)'
;MPFVTVDGDDIGRRLASCYLSNDVGALISTKELVELKTQQVSELLTDAGYEVLFCAADGVTAYSQESNLDEDKLYQSIKGKVGDELAFSVGIGPTLREAYVALLYAKSTGKARACSFSSMERKCLE
;
A
#
# COMPACT_ATOMS: atom_id res chain seq x y z
N MET A 1 -15.98 -2.58 -9.58
CA MET A 1 -14.72 -2.05 -10.11
C MET A 1 -14.12 -1.04 -9.14
N PRO A 2 -13.51 -1.49 -8.04
CA PRO A 2 -12.75 -0.63 -7.15
C PRO A 2 -11.29 -0.48 -7.61
N PHE A 3 -10.71 0.67 -7.29
CA PHE A 3 -9.28 0.94 -7.30
C PHE A 3 -8.69 0.58 -5.95
N VAL A 4 -7.47 0.04 -5.98
CA VAL A 4 -6.64 -0.26 -4.82
C VAL A 4 -5.34 0.50 -4.99
N THR A 5 -4.97 1.29 -3.99
CA THR A 5 -3.65 1.92 -3.91
C THR A 5 -2.97 1.45 -2.62
N VAL A 6 -1.71 1.05 -2.75
CA VAL A 6 -0.88 0.47 -1.69
C VAL A 6 0.37 1.33 -1.61
N ASP A 7 0.77 1.72 -0.40
CA ASP A 7 1.94 2.58 -0.21
C ASP A 7 2.69 2.21 1.06
N GLY A 8 4.02 2.12 0.96
CA GLY A 8 4.90 1.73 2.05
C GLY A 8 4.87 2.72 3.20
N ASP A 9 4.88 2.22 4.43
CA ASP A 9 4.86 3.04 5.63
C ASP A 9 6.28 3.42 6.07
N ASP A 10 6.48 4.70 6.40
CA ASP A 10 7.73 5.26 6.93
C ASP A 10 8.98 5.08 6.04
N ILE A 11 8.83 4.77 4.75
CA ILE A 11 9.96 4.61 3.81
C ILE A 11 10.82 5.86 3.72
N GLY A 12 10.19 7.04 3.57
CA GLY A 12 10.91 8.32 3.56
C GLY A 12 11.70 8.57 4.85
N ARG A 13 11.19 8.13 6.01
CA ARG A 13 11.92 8.24 7.30
C ARG A 13 13.11 7.29 7.35
N ARG A 14 12.95 6.07 6.84
CA ARG A 14 14.04 5.08 6.77
C ARG A 14 15.17 5.58 5.87
N LEU A 15 14.84 6.11 4.70
CA LEU A 15 15.81 6.74 3.79
C LEU A 15 16.49 7.95 4.44
N ALA A 16 15.71 8.85 5.07
CA ALA A 16 16.25 9.99 5.79
C ALA A 16 17.27 9.59 6.87
N SER A 17 16.99 8.51 7.61
CA SER A 17 17.93 7.99 8.61
C SER A 17 19.27 7.59 7.99
N CYS A 18 19.27 6.90 6.85
CA CYS A 18 20.49 6.51 6.15
C CYS A 18 21.31 7.73 5.71
N TYR A 19 20.65 8.77 5.18
CA TYR A 19 21.34 10.01 4.80
C TYR A 19 21.94 10.73 6.00
N LEU A 20 21.19 10.88 7.08
CA LEU A 20 21.64 11.57 8.29
C LEU A 20 22.79 10.83 8.99
N SER A 21 22.86 9.50 8.85
CA SER A 21 23.95 8.69 9.39
C SER A 21 25.12 8.48 8.42
N ASN A 22 25.06 9.02 7.19
CA ASN A 22 26.01 8.72 6.11
C ASN A 22 26.20 7.21 5.85
N ASP A 23 25.16 6.41 6.02
CA ASP A 23 25.22 4.95 5.86
C ASP A 23 24.79 4.54 4.44
N VAL A 24 25.77 4.43 3.56
CA VAL A 24 25.57 4.01 2.16
C VAL A 24 25.08 2.56 2.06
N GLY A 25 25.57 1.68 2.94
CA GLY A 25 25.18 0.27 2.93
C GLY A 25 23.70 0.11 3.28
N ALA A 26 23.27 0.75 4.37
CA ALA A 26 21.87 0.75 4.76
C ALA A 26 20.95 1.41 3.72
N LEU A 27 21.44 2.44 3.01
CA LEU A 27 20.69 3.08 1.93
C LEU A 27 20.45 2.10 0.77
N ILE A 28 21.49 1.40 0.31
CA ILE A 28 21.39 0.40 -0.76
C ILE A 28 20.43 -0.73 -0.34
N SER A 29 20.64 -1.32 0.83
CA SER A 29 19.78 -2.41 1.31
C SER A 29 18.33 -1.96 1.51
N THR A 30 18.09 -0.72 1.94
CA THR A 30 16.73 -0.18 2.05
C THR A 30 16.07 -0.03 0.68
N LYS A 31 16.80 0.50 -0.32
CA LYS A 31 16.32 0.62 -1.70
C LYS A 31 15.95 -0.75 -2.29
N GLU A 32 16.84 -1.73 -2.16
CA GLU A 32 16.63 -3.09 -2.67
C GLU A 32 15.43 -3.77 -1.99
N LEU A 33 15.29 -3.61 -0.68
CA LEU A 33 14.15 -4.14 0.06
C LEU A 33 12.84 -3.51 -0.40
N VAL A 34 12.79 -2.18 -0.55
CA VAL A 34 11.60 -1.47 -1.02
C VAL A 34 11.20 -1.96 -2.42
N GLU A 35 12.15 -2.01 -3.35
CA GLU A 35 11.88 -2.50 -4.72
C GLU A 35 11.36 -3.95 -4.72
N LEU A 36 12.00 -4.84 -3.96
CA LEU A 36 11.58 -6.24 -3.85
C LEU A 36 10.14 -6.36 -3.32
N LYS A 37 9.83 -5.67 -2.22
CA LYS A 37 8.51 -5.78 -1.58
C LYS A 37 7.41 -5.13 -2.40
N THR A 38 7.66 -3.97 -2.99
CA THR A 38 6.70 -3.30 -3.90
C THR A 38 6.40 -4.19 -5.11
N GLN A 39 7.43 -4.82 -5.68
CA GLN A 39 7.26 -5.77 -6.78
C GLN A 39 6.44 -7.00 -6.36
N GLN A 40 6.67 -7.55 -5.16
CA GLN A 40 5.88 -8.67 -4.63
C GLN A 40 4.41 -8.32 -4.42
N VAL A 41 4.09 -7.08 -4.03
CA VAL A 41 2.71 -6.59 -3.94
C VAL A 41 2.07 -6.50 -5.33
N SER A 42 2.80 -5.96 -6.31
CA SER A 42 2.34 -5.88 -7.71
C SER A 42 2.03 -7.27 -8.29
N GLU A 43 2.92 -8.24 -8.08
CA GLU A 43 2.72 -9.63 -8.49
C GLU A 43 1.50 -10.25 -7.80
N LEU A 44 1.35 -10.06 -6.49
CA LEU A 44 0.19 -10.56 -5.74
C LEU A 44 -1.13 -10.01 -6.28
N LEU A 45 -1.18 -8.71 -6.60
CA LEU A 45 -2.37 -8.09 -7.18
C LEU A 45 -2.66 -8.65 -8.58
N THR A 46 -1.62 -8.81 -9.40
CA THR A 46 -1.75 -9.40 -10.73
C THR A 46 -2.27 -10.84 -10.67
N ASP A 47 -1.70 -11.68 -9.79
CA ASP A 47 -2.12 -13.06 -9.56
C ASP A 47 -3.56 -13.16 -9.03
N ALA A 48 -4.01 -12.14 -8.29
CA ALA A 48 -5.37 -12.01 -7.80
C ALA A 48 -6.35 -11.44 -8.85
N GLY A 49 -5.91 -11.23 -10.10
CA GLY A 49 -6.75 -10.77 -11.21
C GLY A 49 -6.95 -9.26 -11.31
N TYR A 50 -6.13 -8.47 -10.60
CA TYR A 50 -6.13 -7.02 -10.74
C TYR A 50 -5.26 -6.60 -11.91
N GLU A 51 -5.63 -5.50 -12.57
CA GLU A 51 -4.74 -4.84 -13.52
C GLU A 51 -3.93 -3.75 -12.79
N VAL A 52 -2.60 -3.93 -12.76
CA VAL A 52 -1.69 -2.98 -12.14
C VAL A 52 -1.46 -1.80 -13.09
N LEU A 53 -1.81 -0.60 -12.63
CA LEU A 53 -1.67 0.66 -13.36
C LEU A 53 -0.34 1.36 -13.07
N PHE A 54 0.19 1.17 -11.85
CA PHE A 54 1.39 1.82 -11.37
C PHE A 54 2.12 0.92 -10.36
N CYS A 55 3.44 0.82 -10.47
CA CYS A 55 4.30 0.14 -9.51
C CYS A 55 5.68 0.81 -9.55
N ALA A 56 5.99 1.66 -8.57
CA ALA A 56 7.28 2.32 -8.46
C ALA A 56 7.53 2.78 -7.03
N ALA A 57 8.82 2.91 -6.67
CA ALA A 57 9.24 3.23 -5.30
C ALA A 57 8.55 2.31 -4.28
N ASP A 58 7.79 2.87 -3.36
CA ASP A 58 7.01 2.17 -2.33
C ASP A 58 5.51 2.08 -2.64
N GLY A 59 5.09 2.49 -3.85
CA GLY A 59 3.69 2.60 -4.23
C GLY A 59 3.27 1.62 -5.33
N VAL A 60 2.09 1.01 -5.16
CA VAL A 60 1.39 0.20 -6.18
C VAL A 60 -0.04 0.69 -6.32
N THR A 61 -0.53 0.86 -7.55
CA THR A 61 -1.94 1.14 -7.82
C THR A 61 -2.46 0.14 -8.85
N ALA A 62 -3.61 -0.45 -8.55
CA ALA A 62 -4.27 -1.41 -9.41
C ALA A 62 -5.79 -1.20 -9.39
N TYR A 63 -6.50 -1.84 -10.32
CA TYR A 63 -7.96 -1.87 -10.29
C TYR A 63 -8.46 -3.29 -10.54
N SER A 64 -9.61 -3.61 -9.92
CA SER A 64 -10.28 -4.90 -10.12
C SER A 64 -11.44 -4.74 -11.09
N GLN A 65 -11.58 -5.71 -12.00
CA GLN A 65 -12.77 -5.86 -12.85
C GLN A 65 -13.98 -6.34 -12.05
N GLU A 66 -13.76 -6.96 -10.88
CA GLU A 66 -14.82 -7.42 -9.99
C GLU A 66 -15.40 -6.27 -9.15
N SER A 67 -16.67 -6.36 -8.76
CA SER A 67 -17.33 -5.36 -7.92
C SER A 67 -17.17 -5.63 -6.43
N ASN A 68 -17.06 -6.90 -6.03
CA ASN A 68 -17.00 -7.31 -4.64
C ASN A 68 -15.57 -7.65 -4.26
N LEU A 69 -14.91 -6.72 -3.57
CA LEU A 69 -13.56 -6.91 -3.07
C LEU A 69 -13.63 -7.25 -1.58
N ASP A 70 -13.04 -8.37 -1.19
CA ASP A 70 -12.85 -8.73 0.22
C ASP A 70 -11.61 -7.98 0.74
N GLU A 71 -11.86 -6.84 1.38
CA GLU A 71 -10.83 -5.88 1.81
C GLU A 71 -9.89 -6.50 2.86
N ASP A 72 -10.45 -7.30 3.78
CA ASP A 72 -9.70 -7.97 4.83
C ASP A 72 -8.80 -9.04 4.24
N LYS A 73 -9.34 -9.89 3.36
CA LYS A 73 -8.55 -10.93 2.68
C LYS A 73 -7.44 -10.33 1.83
N LEU A 74 -7.71 -9.24 1.11
CA LEU A 74 -6.70 -8.51 0.34
C LEU A 74 -5.58 -8.03 1.25
N TYR A 75 -5.91 -7.34 2.34
CA TYR A 75 -4.91 -6.79 3.25
C TYR A 75 -4.06 -7.89 3.91
N GLN A 76 -4.69 -8.98 4.36
CA GLN A 76 -3.96 -10.12 4.93
C GLN A 76 -3.04 -10.79 3.90
N SER A 77 -3.46 -10.86 2.64
CA SER A 77 -2.63 -11.42 1.57
C SER A 77 -1.40 -10.54 1.31
N ILE A 78 -1.58 -9.22 1.23
CA ILE A 78 -0.47 -8.25 1.10
C ILE A 78 0.49 -8.37 2.29
N LYS A 79 -0.04 -8.34 3.51
CA LYS A 79 0.76 -8.45 4.75
C LYS A 79 1.53 -9.77 4.79
N GLY A 80 0.89 -10.89 4.44
CA GLY A 80 1.53 -12.20 4.41
C GLY A 80 2.63 -12.32 3.35
N LYS A 81 2.47 -11.65 2.20
CA LYS A 81 3.47 -11.65 1.12
C LYS A 81 4.68 -10.78 1.45
N VAL A 82 4.45 -9.60 2.02
CA VAL A 82 5.52 -8.65 2.37
C VAL A 82 6.28 -9.10 3.62
N GLY A 83 5.61 -9.71 4.59
CA GLY A 83 6.20 -10.04 5.90
C GLY A 83 6.41 -8.81 6.78
N ASP A 84 7.21 -8.95 7.85
CA ASP A 84 7.37 -7.92 8.88
C ASP A 84 8.50 -6.90 8.58
N GLU A 85 9.18 -7.03 7.43
CA GLU A 85 10.32 -6.18 7.06
C GLU A 85 9.92 -4.77 6.62
N LEU A 86 8.70 -4.63 6.07
CA LEU A 86 8.06 -3.38 5.69
C LEU A 86 6.57 -3.45 6.02
N ALA A 87 6.00 -2.31 6.40
CA ALA A 87 4.56 -2.16 6.54
C ALA A 87 4.01 -1.41 5.33
N PHE A 88 2.77 -1.74 4.96
CA PHE A 88 2.04 -1.07 3.90
C PHE A 88 0.66 -0.64 4.40
N SER A 89 0.25 0.54 3.96
CA SER A 89 -1.12 1.03 4.07
C SER A 89 -1.83 0.88 2.73
N VAL A 90 -3.13 0.61 2.77
CA VAL A 90 -3.95 0.36 1.57
C VAL A 90 -5.19 1.25 1.58
N GLY A 91 -5.46 1.89 0.45
CA GLY A 91 -6.67 2.66 0.20
C GLY A 91 -7.51 2.03 -0.90
N ILE A 92 -8.82 1.93 -0.69
CA ILE A 92 -9.76 1.28 -1.59
C ILE A 92 -10.91 2.25 -1.88
N GLY A 93 -11.28 2.39 -3.16
CA GLY A 93 -12.37 3.29 -3.54
C GLY A 93 -12.87 3.08 -4.97
N PRO A 94 -14.08 3.56 -5.30
CA PRO A 94 -14.63 3.39 -6.64
C PRO A 94 -13.94 4.27 -7.70
N THR A 95 -13.21 5.31 -7.28
CA THR A 95 -12.34 6.13 -8.14
C THR A 95 -10.90 6.17 -7.62
N LEU A 96 -9.94 6.49 -8.50
CA LEU A 96 -8.54 6.74 -8.10
C LEU A 96 -8.44 7.77 -6.97
N ARG A 97 -9.24 8.84 -7.04
CA ARG A 97 -9.29 9.90 -6.03
C ARG A 97 -9.71 9.34 -4.67
N GLU A 98 -10.77 8.55 -4.63
CA GLU A 98 -11.31 8.00 -3.38
C GLU A 98 -10.40 6.94 -2.78
N ALA A 99 -9.81 6.07 -3.61
CA ALA A 99 -8.78 5.14 -3.17
C ALA A 99 -7.59 5.88 -2.55
N TYR A 100 -7.14 6.97 -3.16
CA TYR A 100 -6.06 7.81 -2.63
C TYR A 100 -6.45 8.50 -1.31
N VAL A 101 -7.65 9.06 -1.21
CA VAL A 101 -8.15 9.64 0.06
C VAL A 101 -8.20 8.59 1.17
N ALA A 102 -8.66 7.38 0.85
CA ALA A 102 -8.69 6.28 1.80
C ALA A 102 -7.28 5.84 2.25
N LEU A 103 -6.29 5.87 1.35
CA LEU A 103 -4.89 5.63 1.69
C LEU A 103 -4.33 6.69 2.63
N LEU A 104 -4.60 7.97 2.36
CA LEU A 104 -4.18 9.06 3.24
C LEU A 104 -4.78 8.90 4.65
N TYR A 105 -6.03 8.46 4.73
CA TYR A 105 -6.67 8.15 6.00
C TYR A 105 -6.01 6.96 6.70
N ALA A 106 -5.73 5.86 5.98
CA ALA A 106 -5.00 4.72 6.54
C ALA A 106 -3.65 5.14 7.13
N LYS A 107 -2.88 5.95 6.40
CA LYS A 107 -1.56 6.44 6.82
C LYS A 107 -1.60 7.42 7.99
N SER A 108 -2.63 8.26 8.08
CA SER A 108 -2.77 9.25 9.16
C SER A 108 -3.38 8.67 10.43
N THR A 109 -4.16 7.59 10.35
CA THR A 109 -4.88 7.01 11.51
C THR A 109 -4.15 5.83 12.17
N GLY A 110 -2.90 5.59 11.81
CA GLY A 110 -2.03 4.63 12.50
C GLY A 110 -1.33 3.61 11.60
N LYS A 111 -1.44 3.73 10.27
CA LYS A 111 -0.70 2.94 9.28
C LYS A 111 -1.02 1.44 9.34
N ALA A 112 -0.32 0.64 8.52
CA ALA A 112 -0.38 -0.81 8.50
C ALA A 112 -1.83 -1.34 8.54
N ARG A 113 -2.65 -0.84 7.61
CA ARG A 113 -4.08 -1.18 7.51
C ARG A 113 -4.62 -0.94 6.11
N ALA A 114 -5.72 -1.60 5.80
CA ALA A 114 -6.58 -1.21 4.69
C ALA A 114 -7.71 -0.29 5.16
N CYS A 115 -8.07 0.68 4.33
CA CYS A 115 -9.23 1.53 4.51
C CYS A 115 -9.99 1.65 3.19
N SER A 116 -11.31 1.58 3.28
CA SER A 116 -12.22 1.79 2.16
C SER A 116 -12.96 3.09 2.31
N PHE A 117 -13.03 3.87 1.24
CA PHE A 117 -13.68 5.16 1.22
C PHE A 117 -15.14 5.07 1.69
N SER A 118 -15.87 4.05 1.24
CA SER A 118 -17.26 3.80 1.62
C SER A 118 -17.47 3.48 3.12
N SER A 119 -16.44 2.93 3.78
CA SER A 119 -16.46 2.62 5.20
C SER A 119 -16.07 3.83 6.05
N MET A 120 -15.32 4.78 5.48
CA MET A 120 -14.96 6.04 6.16
C MET A 120 -16.13 7.01 6.23
N GLU A 121 -16.94 7.13 5.17
CA GLU A 121 -18.15 7.98 5.18
C GLU A 121 -19.12 7.58 6.30
N ARG A 122 -19.25 6.28 6.56
CA ARG A 122 -20.10 5.75 7.63
C ARG A 122 -19.61 6.08 9.04
N LYS A 123 -18.31 6.31 9.24
CA LYS A 123 -17.74 6.69 10.55
C LYS A 123 -17.86 8.18 10.88
N CYS A 124 -18.12 9.03 9.89
CA CYS A 124 -18.24 10.49 10.08
C CYS A 124 -19.67 10.95 10.36
N LEU A 125 -20.67 10.05 10.33
CA LEU A 125 -22.09 10.37 10.51
C LEU A 125 -22.64 9.98 11.90
N GLU A 126 -21.77 9.64 12.86
CA GLU A 126 -22.13 9.37 14.26
C GLU A 126 -21.83 10.56 15.18
#